data_AF-A0A8B6CFI8-F1
#
_entry.id   AF-A0A8B6CFI8-F1
#
_cell.length_a   1.000
_cell.length_b   1.000
_cell.length_c   1.000
_cell.angle_alpha   90.00
_cell.angle_beta   90.00
_cell.angle_gamma   90.00
#
_symmetry.space_group_name_H-M   'P 1'
#
loop_
_entity.id
_entity.type
_entity.pdbx_description
1 polymer ?
#
loop_
_entity_poly.entity_id
_entity_poly.type
_entity_poly.pdbx_seq_one_letter_code
_entity_poly.pdbx_strand_id
1 'polypeptide(L)'
;MKSAMGLEGDDEVAFSMMNDTTAKLTSTVSSLPELLEMKRLIDMHTNIATAMLEHIKHRKLDVYFEMEEKMMSKALLDKSLMDIISDPDLGTPEDKVRIFIIALICGPPMSDAEIDQYCVALTGANCEVAPITFIRRWRAYNKMNATPSQYGGGGTTTVGMFNKLMNKSSQFLMEGVKNLVIKRHNLPATRIVDGLMESKTLQEIEDYRYFDPKLLRSDSSSVPRNKSPFQEAYVFMIGGGNYIEYQNLIDYAKSKSSSSAGQKKIVYGCSQLVNAARFLEQLGHLGQEMNDPDDPFSVGRGDLDPFGRTGGGMVFDPFHPGGRRGGPDPSAGLPGRLPRGAVPPGARFDPFGPPGTGPGPDPDHLPPPGYDDMFM
;
A
#
# COMPACT_ATOMS: atom_id res chain seq x y z
N MET A 1 -57.54 -59.05 40.29
CA MET A 1 -57.73 -59.68 38.96
C MET A 1 -57.19 -58.86 37.78
N LYS A 2 -56.46 -57.74 37.97
CA LYS A 2 -55.71 -57.06 36.90
C LYS A 2 -54.18 -57.21 37.02
N SER A 3 -53.66 -57.27 38.25
CA SER A 3 -52.22 -57.43 38.51
C SER A 3 -51.65 -58.87 38.29
N ALA A 4 -52.49 -59.84 37.89
CA ALA A 4 -52.08 -61.25 37.69
C ALA A 4 -51.80 -61.64 36.23
N MET A 5 -51.96 -60.70 35.29
CA MET A 5 -51.74 -60.95 33.84
C MET A 5 -50.45 -60.31 33.30
N GLY A 6 -49.54 -59.83 34.15
CA GLY A 6 -48.19 -59.40 33.74
C GLY A 6 -48.14 -58.24 32.72
N LEU A 7 -49.27 -57.54 32.51
CA LEU A 7 -49.41 -56.46 31.53
C LEU A 7 -49.23 -55.05 32.13
N GLU A 8 -48.99 -54.92 33.45
CA GLU A 8 -48.82 -53.60 34.08
C GLU A 8 -47.44 -52.96 33.83
N GLY A 9 -46.46 -53.69 33.28
CA GLY A 9 -45.11 -53.16 33.01
C GLY A 9 -44.83 -52.80 31.54
N ASP A 10 -45.54 -53.40 30.59
CA ASP A 10 -45.29 -53.18 29.15
C ASP A 10 -45.92 -51.86 28.67
N ASP A 11 -47.05 -51.47 29.27
CA ASP A 11 -47.69 -50.19 28.98
C ASP A 11 -46.85 -49.01 29.52
N GLU A 12 -46.25 -49.07 30.72
CA GLU A 12 -45.38 -47.99 31.23
C GLU A 12 -44.09 -47.83 30.42
N VAL A 13 -43.49 -48.93 29.97
CA VAL A 13 -42.30 -48.88 29.10
C VAL A 13 -42.68 -48.37 27.71
N ALA A 14 -43.82 -48.78 27.16
CA ALA A 14 -44.33 -48.25 25.89
C ALA A 14 -44.71 -46.77 25.99
N PHE A 15 -45.36 -46.33 27.08
CA PHE A 15 -45.70 -44.92 27.33
C PHE A 15 -44.46 -44.06 27.59
N SER A 16 -43.45 -44.55 28.30
CA SER A 16 -42.18 -43.83 28.48
C SER A 16 -41.39 -43.73 27.17
N MET A 17 -41.35 -44.80 26.36
CA MET A 17 -40.78 -44.75 25.00
C MET A 17 -41.55 -43.79 24.07
N MET A 18 -42.88 -43.76 24.14
CA MET A 18 -43.71 -42.81 23.38
C MET A 18 -43.54 -41.36 23.85
N ASN A 19 -43.34 -41.13 25.16
CA ASN A 19 -43.04 -39.80 25.67
C ASN A 19 -41.62 -39.36 25.27
N ASP A 20 -40.64 -40.25 25.25
CA ASP A 20 -39.28 -39.95 24.76
C ASP A 20 -39.24 -39.70 23.25
N THR A 21 -40.03 -40.43 22.45
CA THR A 21 -40.17 -40.11 21.02
C THR A 21 -40.92 -38.81 20.81
N THR A 22 -41.96 -38.51 21.60
CA THR A 22 -42.72 -37.25 21.51
C THR A 22 -41.88 -36.06 21.97
N ALA A 23 -41.06 -36.22 23.02
CA ALA A 23 -40.13 -35.20 23.50
C ALA A 23 -39.02 -34.95 22.48
N LYS A 24 -38.44 -36.00 21.88
CA LYS A 24 -37.48 -35.87 20.76
C LYS A 24 -38.11 -35.22 19.54
N LEU A 25 -39.33 -35.58 19.18
CA LEU A 25 -40.05 -34.94 18.06
C LEU A 25 -40.31 -33.46 18.36
N THR A 26 -40.73 -33.13 19.58
CA THR A 26 -40.96 -31.75 20.02
C THR A 26 -39.66 -30.94 20.02
N SER A 27 -38.55 -31.51 20.49
CA SER A 27 -37.23 -30.87 20.46
C SER A 27 -36.66 -30.75 19.04
N THR A 28 -36.98 -31.69 18.16
CA THR A 28 -36.58 -31.65 16.74
C THR A 28 -37.39 -30.60 15.99
N VAL A 29 -38.69 -30.45 16.31
CA VAL A 29 -39.55 -29.41 15.75
C VAL A 29 -39.13 -28.02 16.26
N SER A 30 -38.72 -27.89 17.52
CA SER A 30 -38.23 -26.60 18.06
C SER A 30 -36.85 -26.21 17.56
N SER A 31 -35.97 -27.17 17.28
CA SER A 31 -34.64 -26.93 16.69
C SER A 31 -34.65 -26.90 15.15
N LEU A 32 -35.75 -27.26 14.50
CA LEU A 32 -35.88 -27.25 13.05
C LEU A 32 -35.57 -25.87 12.42
N PRO A 33 -36.04 -24.73 12.96
CA PRO A 33 -35.69 -23.42 12.43
C PRO A 33 -34.18 -23.13 12.52
N GLU A 34 -33.52 -23.55 13.60
CA GLU A 34 -32.08 -23.39 13.80
C GLU A 34 -31.29 -24.28 12.82
N LEU A 35 -31.72 -25.52 12.62
CA LEU A 35 -31.11 -26.44 11.64
C LEU A 35 -31.29 -25.96 10.20
N LEU A 36 -32.44 -25.37 9.87
CA LEU A 36 -32.67 -24.76 8.56
C LEU A 36 -31.77 -23.56 8.33
N GLU A 37 -31.56 -22.71 9.34
CA GLU A 37 -30.64 -21.57 9.24
C GLU A 37 -29.19 -22.04 9.13
N MET A 38 -28.78 -23.05 9.91
CA MET A 38 -27.47 -23.67 9.79
C MET A 38 -27.24 -24.25 8.40
N LYS A 39 -28.24 -24.96 7.84
CA LYS A 39 -28.18 -25.44 6.45
C LYS A 39 -28.04 -24.29 5.46
N ARG A 40 -28.83 -23.22 5.61
CA ARG A 40 -28.77 -22.03 4.74
C ARG A 40 -27.37 -21.40 4.75
N LEU A 41 -26.74 -21.30 5.93
CA LEU A 41 -25.37 -20.81 6.07
C LEU A 41 -24.36 -21.74 5.40
N ILE A 42 -24.49 -23.06 5.56
CA ILE A 42 -23.63 -24.05 4.90
C ILE A 42 -23.77 -23.95 3.38
N ASP A 43 -24.99 -23.88 2.86
CA ASP A 43 -25.26 -23.77 1.43
C ASP A 43 -24.65 -22.47 0.88
N MET A 44 -24.81 -21.34 1.60
CA MET A 44 -24.18 -20.07 1.23
C MET A 44 -22.65 -20.19 1.18
N HIS A 45 -22.00 -20.71 2.23
CA HIS A 45 -20.55 -20.86 2.26
C HIS A 45 -20.03 -21.85 1.21
N THR A 46 -20.78 -22.92 0.93
CA THR A 46 -20.44 -23.89 -0.11
C THR A 46 -20.47 -23.26 -1.49
N ASN A 47 -21.50 -22.44 -1.76
CA ASN A 47 -21.61 -21.69 -3.01
C ASN A 47 -20.46 -20.69 -3.17
N ILE A 48 -20.15 -19.92 -2.11
CA ILE A 48 -19.01 -18.97 -2.11
C ILE A 48 -17.69 -19.72 -2.35
N ALA A 49 -17.44 -20.82 -1.63
CA ALA A 49 -16.21 -21.59 -1.77
C ALA A 49 -16.05 -22.18 -3.18
N THR A 50 -17.15 -22.64 -3.78
CA THR A 50 -17.16 -23.18 -5.14
C THR A 50 -16.82 -22.11 -6.17
N ALA A 51 -17.46 -20.93 -6.07
CA ALA A 51 -17.17 -19.79 -6.94
C ALA A 51 -15.72 -19.28 -6.77
N MET A 52 -15.21 -19.23 -5.53
CA MET A 52 -13.81 -18.87 -5.28
C MET A 52 -12.83 -19.87 -5.91
N LEU A 53 -13.11 -21.17 -5.81
CA LEU A 53 -12.26 -22.22 -6.39
C LEU A 53 -12.25 -22.15 -7.92
N GLU A 54 -13.37 -21.80 -8.54
CA GLU A 54 -13.45 -21.53 -9.98
C GLU A 54 -12.56 -20.35 -10.39
N HIS A 55 -12.62 -19.23 -9.67
CA HIS A 55 -11.75 -18.08 -9.92
C HIS A 55 -10.25 -18.40 -9.73
N ILE A 56 -9.90 -19.17 -8.69
CA ILE A 56 -8.52 -19.60 -8.44
C ILE A 56 -7.99 -20.42 -9.62
N LYS A 57 -8.79 -21.37 -10.12
CA LYS A 57 -8.41 -22.22 -11.25
C LYS A 57 -8.33 -21.45 -12.55
N HIS A 58 -9.31 -20.59 -12.83
CA HIS A 58 -9.35 -19.83 -14.08
C HIS A 58 -8.15 -18.89 -14.21
N ARG A 59 -7.76 -18.23 -13.11
CA ARG A 59 -6.62 -17.31 -13.07
C ARG A 59 -5.28 -17.99 -12.74
N LYS A 60 -5.28 -19.29 -12.41
CA LYS A 60 -4.10 -20.06 -11.96
C LYS A 60 -3.35 -19.34 -10.82
N LEU A 61 -4.09 -18.88 -9.81
CA LEU A 61 -3.55 -18.08 -8.71
C LEU A 61 -2.57 -18.85 -7.81
N ASP A 62 -2.59 -20.18 -7.86
CA ASP A 62 -1.62 -21.05 -7.21
C ASP A 62 -0.18 -20.77 -7.68
N VAL A 63 0.01 -20.48 -8.98
CA VAL A 63 1.32 -20.14 -9.54
C VAL A 63 1.81 -18.78 -9.01
N TYR A 64 0.92 -17.78 -8.95
CA TYR A 64 1.24 -16.45 -8.43
C TYR A 64 1.57 -16.50 -6.93
N PHE A 65 0.80 -17.26 -6.16
CA PHE A 65 1.03 -17.42 -4.72
C PHE A 65 2.38 -18.07 -4.42
N GLU A 66 2.73 -19.15 -5.12
CA GLU A 66 4.03 -19.81 -4.90
C GLU A 66 5.20 -18.91 -5.31
N MET A 67 5.05 -18.17 -6.42
CA MET A 67 6.03 -17.17 -6.85
C MET A 67 6.23 -16.11 -5.77
N GLU A 68 5.16 -15.52 -5.26
CA GLU A 68 5.19 -14.53 -4.18
C GLU A 68 5.89 -15.07 -2.93
N GLU A 69 5.57 -16.29 -2.48
CA GLU A 69 6.21 -16.93 -1.33
C GLU A 69 7.73 -17.10 -1.55
N LYS A 70 8.14 -17.54 -2.75
CA LYS A 70 9.56 -17.68 -3.10
C LYS A 70 10.28 -16.33 -3.13
N MET A 71 9.65 -15.29 -3.67
CA MET A 71 10.22 -13.94 -3.69
C MET A 71 10.39 -13.38 -2.27
N MET A 72 9.38 -13.52 -1.42
CA MET A 72 9.43 -13.05 -0.04
C MET A 72 10.47 -13.83 0.78
N SER A 73 10.58 -15.14 0.58
CA SER A 73 11.58 -15.99 1.23
C SER A 73 12.99 -15.88 0.65
N LYS A 74 13.20 -15.06 -0.40
CA LYS A 74 14.46 -14.95 -1.16
C LYS A 74 14.94 -16.29 -1.73
N ALA A 75 14.00 -17.19 -2.03
CA ALA A 75 14.27 -18.47 -2.66
C ALA A 75 14.46 -18.31 -4.19
N LEU A 76 15.09 -19.31 -4.81
CA LEU A 76 15.24 -19.36 -6.26
C LEU A 76 13.88 -19.53 -6.94
N LEU A 77 13.70 -18.85 -8.06
CA LEU A 77 12.48 -18.88 -8.85
C LEU A 77 12.57 -20.01 -9.89
N ASP A 78 11.54 -20.85 -9.94
CA ASP A 78 11.49 -21.96 -10.91
C ASP A 78 11.06 -21.50 -12.30
N LYS A 79 10.29 -20.40 -12.38
CA LYS A 79 9.85 -19.76 -13.62
C LYS A 79 10.32 -18.31 -13.63
N SER A 80 10.74 -17.83 -14.80
CA SER A 80 11.10 -16.43 -14.94
C SER A 80 9.87 -15.54 -14.80
N LEU A 81 10.05 -14.36 -14.23
CA LEU A 81 9.00 -13.34 -14.16
C LEU A 81 8.54 -12.91 -15.56
N MET A 82 9.44 -12.91 -16.54
CA MET A 82 9.09 -12.61 -17.94
C MET A 82 8.16 -13.66 -18.56
N ASP A 83 8.33 -14.93 -18.20
CA ASP A 83 7.49 -16.01 -18.73
C ASP A 83 6.05 -15.84 -18.25
N ILE A 84 5.87 -15.48 -16.98
CA ILE A 84 4.57 -15.21 -16.35
C ILE A 84 3.89 -14.01 -17.00
N ILE A 85 4.63 -12.93 -17.27
CA ILE A 85 4.10 -11.71 -17.86
C ILE A 85 3.66 -11.95 -19.32
N SER A 86 4.44 -12.74 -20.06
CA SER A 86 4.22 -13.00 -21.49
C SER A 86 3.12 -14.02 -21.75
N ASP A 87 2.79 -14.89 -20.78
CA ASP A 87 1.75 -15.91 -20.91
C ASP A 87 0.33 -15.28 -20.91
N PRO A 88 -0.45 -15.37 -22.00
CA PRO A 88 -1.80 -14.82 -22.05
C PRO A 88 -2.81 -15.58 -21.19
N ASP A 89 -2.56 -16.85 -20.87
CA ASP A 89 -3.47 -17.74 -20.14
C ASP A 89 -3.26 -17.71 -18.61
N LEU A 90 -2.41 -16.80 -18.12
CA LEU A 90 -1.99 -16.75 -16.72
C LEU A 90 -2.42 -15.44 -16.06
N GLY A 91 -3.46 -15.54 -15.21
CA GLY A 91 -3.96 -14.42 -14.39
C GLY A 91 -4.56 -13.28 -15.19
N THR A 92 -4.94 -12.21 -14.49
CA THR A 92 -5.39 -10.97 -15.13
C THR A 92 -4.23 -9.99 -15.34
N PRO A 93 -4.39 -8.95 -16.17
CA PRO A 93 -3.38 -7.88 -16.29
C PRO A 93 -2.99 -7.28 -14.93
N GLU A 94 -3.96 -7.11 -14.02
CA GLU A 94 -3.71 -6.65 -12.66
C GLU A 94 -2.82 -7.60 -11.86
N ASP A 95 -3.00 -8.92 -11.99
CA ASP A 95 -2.16 -9.90 -11.28
C ASP A 95 -0.70 -9.82 -11.72
N LYS A 96 -0.47 -9.61 -13.03
CA LYS A 96 0.86 -9.44 -13.61
C LYS A 96 1.56 -8.19 -13.08
N VAL A 97 0.84 -7.08 -12.99
CA VAL A 97 1.39 -5.83 -12.41
C VAL A 97 1.69 -6.02 -10.92
N ARG A 98 0.80 -6.67 -10.18
CA ARG A 98 0.98 -6.92 -8.74
C ARG A 98 2.20 -7.78 -8.45
N ILE A 99 2.38 -8.89 -9.15
CA ILE A 99 3.57 -9.73 -8.95
C ILE A 99 4.85 -9.00 -9.32
N PHE A 100 4.80 -8.13 -10.35
CA PHE A 100 5.94 -7.29 -10.70
C PHE A 100 6.26 -6.24 -9.62
N ILE A 101 5.26 -5.61 -9.03
CA ILE A 101 5.46 -4.69 -7.88
C ILE A 101 6.08 -5.44 -6.69
N ILE A 102 5.59 -6.63 -6.37
CA ILE A 102 6.18 -7.49 -5.34
C ILE A 102 7.64 -7.81 -5.68
N ALA A 103 7.93 -8.11 -6.95
CA ALA A 103 9.28 -8.37 -7.42
C ALA A 103 10.22 -7.17 -7.27
N LEU A 104 9.72 -5.95 -7.49
CA LEU A 104 10.50 -4.74 -7.28
C LEU A 104 10.77 -4.47 -5.79
N ILE A 105 9.85 -4.80 -4.90
CA ILE A 105 9.99 -4.49 -3.47
C ILE A 105 10.80 -5.57 -2.74
N CYS A 106 10.44 -6.84 -2.94
CA CYS A 106 10.98 -7.98 -2.20
C CYS A 106 12.05 -8.76 -2.96
N GLY A 107 12.09 -8.64 -4.30
CA GLY A 107 13.02 -9.35 -5.15
C GLY A 107 14.44 -8.77 -5.16
N PRO A 108 15.36 -9.42 -5.91
CA PRO A 108 16.71 -8.91 -6.08
C PRO A 108 16.70 -7.49 -6.69
N PRO A 109 17.74 -6.67 -6.45
CA PRO A 109 17.86 -5.37 -7.07
C PRO A 109 17.95 -5.53 -8.59
N MET A 110 17.03 -4.88 -9.31
CA MET A 110 17.03 -4.81 -10.77
C MET A 110 17.59 -3.45 -11.21
N SER A 111 18.24 -3.42 -12.36
CA SER A 111 18.70 -2.21 -13.04
C SER A 111 17.54 -1.50 -13.74
N ASP A 112 17.66 -0.19 -13.98
CA ASP A 112 16.59 0.57 -14.66
C ASP A 112 16.30 0.03 -16.07
N ALA A 113 17.34 -0.44 -16.78
CA ALA A 113 17.19 -1.06 -18.10
C ALA A 113 16.38 -2.37 -18.06
N GLU A 114 16.56 -3.19 -17.02
CA GLU A 114 15.73 -4.40 -16.83
C GLU A 114 14.28 -4.01 -16.56
N ILE A 115 14.04 -3.01 -15.69
CA ILE A 115 12.68 -2.56 -15.38
C ILE A 115 11.99 -2.03 -16.65
N ASP A 116 12.70 -1.31 -17.52
CA ASP A 116 12.16 -0.84 -18.79
C ASP A 116 11.77 -1.98 -19.74
N GLN A 117 12.57 -3.05 -19.80
CA GLN A 117 12.22 -4.26 -20.56
C GLN A 117 10.92 -4.90 -20.05
N TYR A 118 10.76 -5.01 -18.72
CA TYR A 118 9.52 -5.49 -18.12
C TYR A 118 8.33 -4.57 -18.39
N CYS A 119 8.51 -3.24 -18.36
CA CYS A 119 7.46 -2.28 -18.69
C CYS A 119 6.99 -2.41 -20.14
N VAL A 120 7.90 -2.64 -21.09
CA VAL A 120 7.55 -2.90 -22.50
C VAL A 120 6.73 -4.18 -22.62
N ALA A 121 7.14 -5.26 -21.96
CA ALA A 121 6.40 -6.53 -21.97
C ALA A 121 5.02 -6.42 -21.32
N LEU A 122 4.91 -5.71 -20.19
CA LEU A 122 3.64 -5.45 -19.51
C LEU A 122 2.70 -4.60 -20.36
N THR A 123 3.23 -3.59 -21.05
CA THR A 123 2.46 -2.79 -22.00
C THR A 123 1.96 -3.65 -23.17
N GLY A 124 2.81 -4.56 -23.68
CA GLY A 124 2.43 -5.55 -24.70
C GLY A 124 1.37 -6.55 -24.22
N ALA A 125 1.33 -6.85 -22.92
CA ALA A 125 0.30 -7.67 -22.27
C ALA A 125 -0.94 -6.85 -21.84
N ASN A 126 -1.10 -5.62 -22.35
CA ASN A 126 -2.23 -4.73 -22.09
C ASN A 126 -2.40 -4.37 -20.60
N CYS A 127 -1.29 -4.28 -19.86
CA CYS A 127 -1.25 -3.89 -18.45
C CYS A 127 -0.96 -2.39 -18.28
N GLU A 128 -1.55 -1.77 -17.26
CA GLU A 128 -1.23 -0.38 -16.90
C GLU A 128 0.13 -0.30 -16.18
N VAL A 129 1.01 0.57 -16.67
CA VAL A 129 2.37 0.76 -16.13
C VAL A 129 2.51 1.95 -15.18
N ALA A 130 1.49 2.81 -15.08
CA ALA A 130 1.54 3.98 -14.19
C ALA A 130 1.85 3.63 -12.71
N PRO A 131 1.27 2.56 -12.11
CA PRO A 131 1.63 2.14 -10.75
C PRO A 131 3.13 1.83 -10.60
N ILE A 132 3.75 1.27 -11.65
CA ILE A 132 5.16 0.87 -11.64
C ILE A 132 6.06 2.10 -11.63
N THR A 133 5.71 3.15 -12.37
CA THR A 133 6.46 4.41 -12.41
C THR A 133 6.52 5.06 -11.03
N PHE A 134 5.40 5.07 -10.29
CA PHE A 134 5.37 5.56 -8.92
C PHE A 134 6.28 4.73 -8.00
N ILE A 135 6.14 3.40 -8.03
CA ILE A 135 6.94 2.48 -7.19
C ILE A 135 8.44 2.58 -7.50
N ARG A 136 8.81 2.74 -8.77
CA ARG A 136 10.22 2.94 -9.19
C ARG A 136 10.84 4.15 -8.49
N ARG A 137 10.15 5.28 -8.50
CA ARG A 137 10.62 6.51 -7.85
C ARG A 137 10.62 6.40 -6.32
N TRP A 138 9.58 5.83 -5.74
CA TRP A 138 9.51 5.57 -4.30
C TRP A 138 10.69 4.71 -3.82
N ARG A 139 11.07 3.69 -4.60
CA ARG A 139 12.25 2.85 -4.30
C ARG A 139 13.56 3.65 -4.37
N ALA A 140 13.70 4.57 -5.31
CA ALA A 140 14.89 5.43 -5.39
C ALA A 140 15.05 6.31 -4.14
N TYR A 141 13.96 6.91 -3.65
CA TYR A 141 13.97 7.67 -2.40
C TYR A 141 14.28 6.81 -1.17
N ASN A 142 13.71 5.60 -1.10
CA ASN A 142 13.94 4.71 0.05
C ASN A 142 15.32 4.06 0.06
N LYS A 143 15.95 3.81 -1.10
CA LYS A 143 17.36 3.38 -1.16
C LYS A 143 18.31 4.40 -0.52
N MET A 144 17.91 5.67 -0.43
CA MET A 144 18.68 6.72 0.22
C MET A 144 18.59 6.67 1.76
N ASN A 145 17.55 6.02 2.32
CA ASN A 145 17.22 6.07 3.75
C ASN A 145 17.08 4.70 4.46
N ALA A 146 17.13 3.55 3.77
CA ALA A 146 16.79 2.24 4.37
C ALA A 146 17.95 1.22 4.42
N THR A 147 18.24 0.73 5.63
CA THR A 147 18.99 -0.50 5.91
C THR A 147 18.14 -1.72 5.54
N PRO A 148 18.67 -2.78 4.90
CA PRO A 148 17.85 -3.88 4.38
C PRO A 148 17.19 -4.71 5.50
N SER A 149 15.86 -4.77 5.49
CA SER A 149 15.05 -5.61 6.38
C SER A 149 15.34 -7.10 6.15
N GLN A 150 15.68 -7.82 7.23
CA GLN A 150 15.91 -9.26 7.19
C GLN A 150 14.58 -10.03 7.16
N TYR A 151 14.22 -10.51 5.98
CA TYR A 151 13.16 -11.49 5.80
C TYR A 151 13.75 -12.90 5.94
N GLY A 152 13.39 -13.62 7.02
CA GLY A 152 13.79 -15.00 7.27
C GLY A 152 12.55 -15.89 7.38
N GLY A 153 12.35 -16.76 6.40
CA GLY A 153 11.29 -17.77 6.42
C GLY A 153 11.38 -18.65 5.18
N GLY A 154 11.90 -19.88 5.32
CA GLY A 154 12.20 -20.78 4.21
C GLY A 154 10.95 -21.28 3.49
N GLY A 155 10.99 -21.18 2.15
CA GLY A 155 9.89 -21.53 1.25
C GLY A 155 9.49 -23.00 1.27
N THR A 156 8.24 -23.25 0.88
CA THR A 156 7.68 -24.57 0.63
C THR A 156 7.11 -24.60 -0.79
N THR A 157 7.52 -25.57 -1.60
CA THR A 157 7.08 -25.71 -3.00
C THR A 157 5.68 -26.33 -3.06
N THR A 158 4.72 -25.67 -3.73
CA THR A 158 3.28 -26.04 -3.70
C THR A 158 2.70 -26.45 -5.06
N VAL A 159 3.50 -26.55 -6.14
CA VAL A 159 3.00 -26.87 -7.50
C VAL A 159 2.39 -28.27 -7.66
N GLY A 160 2.60 -29.21 -6.71
CA GLY A 160 2.18 -30.60 -6.86
C GLY A 160 0.74 -30.95 -6.45
N MET A 161 0.01 -30.04 -5.79
CA MET A 161 -1.18 -30.42 -5.01
C MET A 161 -2.53 -30.12 -5.67
N PHE A 162 -2.61 -29.15 -6.58
CA PHE A 162 -3.90 -28.71 -7.15
C PHE A 162 -4.43 -29.61 -8.27
N ASN A 163 -3.55 -30.20 -9.08
CA ASN A 163 -3.95 -31.10 -10.18
C ASN A 163 -4.50 -32.46 -9.71
N LYS A 164 -4.29 -32.86 -8.45
CA LYS A 164 -4.89 -34.07 -7.87
C LYS A 164 -6.30 -33.83 -7.30
N LEU A 165 -6.72 -32.57 -7.11
CA LEU A 165 -8.01 -32.23 -6.52
C LEU A 165 -9.15 -32.19 -7.55
N MET A 166 -8.83 -32.15 -8.85
CA MET A 166 -9.84 -31.99 -9.91
C MET A 166 -10.41 -33.33 -10.45
N ASN A 167 -9.85 -34.48 -10.06
CA ASN A 167 -10.27 -35.80 -10.55
C ASN A 167 -11.08 -36.65 -9.54
N LYS A 168 -11.52 -36.09 -8.40
CA LYS A 168 -12.38 -36.79 -7.43
C LYS A 168 -13.42 -35.84 -6.83
N SER A 169 -14.51 -35.64 -7.56
CA SER A 169 -15.56 -34.65 -7.26
C SER A 169 -16.65 -35.13 -6.28
N SER A 170 -16.40 -36.08 -5.37
CA SER A 170 -17.53 -36.63 -4.58
C SER A 170 -17.27 -37.14 -3.16
N GLN A 171 -16.16 -36.81 -2.49
CA GLN A 171 -16.02 -37.08 -1.05
C GLN A 171 -15.30 -35.95 -0.32
N PHE A 172 -16.12 -35.11 0.30
CA PHE A 172 -15.80 -33.98 1.18
C PHE A 172 -14.69 -34.35 2.20
N LEU A 173 -13.53 -33.68 2.19
CA LEU A 173 -13.22 -32.41 2.89
C LEU A 173 -12.98 -32.55 4.40
N MET A 174 -11.90 -33.22 4.81
CA MET A 174 -11.34 -32.96 6.15
C MET A 174 -9.86 -33.27 6.35
N GLU A 175 -9.21 -34.04 5.45
CA GLU A 175 -7.84 -34.52 5.71
C GLU A 175 -6.74 -33.85 4.87
N GLY A 176 -7.08 -33.20 3.74
CA GLY A 176 -6.11 -32.52 2.86
C GLY A 176 -5.71 -31.10 3.26
N VAL A 177 -6.37 -30.48 4.24
CA VAL A 177 -6.18 -29.07 4.62
C VAL A 177 -5.06 -28.88 5.65
N LYS A 178 -4.50 -29.97 6.21
CA LYS A 178 -3.37 -29.91 7.16
C LYS A 178 -2.01 -29.69 6.50
N ASN A 179 -1.88 -29.88 5.18
CA ASN A 179 -0.62 -29.68 4.45
C ASN A 179 -0.61 -28.46 3.53
N LEU A 180 -1.73 -27.73 3.44
CA LEU A 180 -1.78 -26.32 3.03
C LEU A 180 -1.66 -25.41 4.26
N VAL A 181 -0.90 -25.84 5.28
CA VAL A 181 -0.48 -24.96 6.36
C VAL A 181 0.48 -23.97 5.75
N ILE A 182 -0.08 -22.84 5.30
CA ILE A 182 0.66 -21.60 5.07
C ILE A 182 1.54 -21.45 6.30
N LYS A 183 2.87 -21.51 6.12
CA LYS A 183 3.78 -21.19 7.22
C LYS A 183 3.40 -19.80 7.68
N ARG A 184 2.98 -19.68 8.93
CA ARG A 184 2.53 -18.40 9.49
C ARG A 184 3.74 -17.46 9.51
N HIS A 185 3.82 -16.59 8.51
CA HIS A 185 4.80 -15.52 8.50
C HIS A 185 4.23 -14.38 9.33
N ASN A 186 4.97 -13.95 10.35
CA ASN A 186 4.68 -12.67 11.00
C ASN A 186 5.02 -11.57 9.99
N LEU A 187 3.99 -10.86 9.53
CA LEU A 187 4.12 -9.71 8.66
C LEU A 187 4.79 -8.55 9.41
N PRO A 188 5.35 -7.55 8.71
CA PRO A 188 6.05 -6.42 9.35
C PRO A 188 5.23 -5.76 10.46
N ALA A 189 3.95 -5.46 10.22
CA ALA A 189 3.06 -4.88 11.22
C ALA A 189 2.97 -5.74 12.49
N THR A 190 2.80 -7.05 12.35
CA THR A 190 2.76 -7.99 13.48
C THR A 190 4.08 -8.08 14.22
N ARG A 191 5.23 -8.01 13.53
CA ARG A 191 6.56 -8.02 14.16
C ARG A 191 6.78 -6.75 15.00
N ILE A 192 6.39 -5.60 14.46
CA ILE A 192 6.47 -4.32 15.17
C ILE A 192 5.59 -4.35 16.42
N VAL A 193 4.34 -4.82 16.29
CA VAL A 193 3.41 -4.95 17.42
C VAL A 193 3.95 -5.94 18.46
N ASP A 194 4.46 -7.10 18.06
CA ASP A 194 5.06 -8.07 18.97
C ASP A 194 6.26 -7.49 19.72
N GLY A 195 7.14 -6.77 19.03
CA GLY A 195 8.29 -6.14 19.67
C GLY A 195 7.89 -5.00 20.62
N LEU A 196 6.89 -4.19 20.27
CA LEU A 196 6.37 -3.12 21.13
C LEU A 196 5.64 -3.69 22.36
N MET A 197 4.80 -4.71 22.18
CA MET A 197 4.02 -5.31 23.27
C MET A 197 4.88 -6.14 24.23
N GLU A 198 5.92 -6.82 23.73
CA GLU A 198 6.85 -7.61 24.56
C GLU A 198 8.08 -6.83 25.02
N SER A 199 8.19 -5.55 24.64
CA SER A 199 9.35 -4.69 24.92
C SER A 199 10.68 -5.30 24.43
N LYS A 200 10.66 -5.89 23.23
CA LYS A 200 11.87 -6.41 22.58
C LYS A 200 12.69 -5.26 22.01
N THR A 201 14.01 -5.36 22.14
CA THR A 201 14.95 -4.43 21.51
C THR A 201 15.14 -4.84 20.05
N LEU A 202 14.29 -4.31 19.17
CA LEU A 202 14.46 -4.40 17.71
C LEU A 202 14.88 -3.03 17.19
N GLN A 203 15.87 -3.00 16.29
CA GLN A 203 16.37 -1.77 15.69
C GLN A 203 15.26 -0.98 14.98
N GLU A 204 14.32 -1.70 14.33
CA GLU A 204 13.13 -1.12 13.67
C GLU A 204 12.16 -0.39 14.64
N ILE A 205 12.24 -0.67 15.94
CA ILE A 205 11.37 -0.11 16.98
C ILE A 205 12.02 1.10 17.66
N GLU A 206 13.34 1.26 17.57
CA GLU A 206 14.04 2.38 18.21
C GLU A 206 13.60 3.72 17.63
N ASP A 207 13.34 3.76 16.32
CA ASP A 207 12.89 4.94 15.58
C ASP A 207 11.43 5.33 15.91
N TYR A 208 10.65 4.47 16.56
CA TYR A 208 9.28 4.78 16.93
C TYR A 208 9.25 5.83 18.04
N ARG A 209 8.50 6.91 17.78
CA ARG A 209 8.26 7.97 18.76
C ARG A 209 7.34 7.45 19.86
N TYR A 210 7.71 7.72 21.11
CA TYR A 210 6.95 7.33 22.29
C TYR A 210 6.35 8.57 22.95
N PHE A 211 5.05 8.55 23.18
CA PHE A 211 4.30 9.62 23.80
C PHE A 211 3.46 9.08 24.95
N ASP A 212 3.55 9.70 26.13
CA ASP A 212 2.70 9.39 27.28
C ASP A 212 1.75 10.58 27.54
N PRO A 213 0.44 10.45 27.26
CA PRO A 213 -0.54 11.51 27.49
C PRO A 213 -0.65 11.97 28.95
N LYS A 214 -0.17 11.18 29.92
CA LYS A 214 -0.17 11.55 31.34
C LYS A 214 0.92 12.56 31.69
N LEU A 215 1.95 12.67 30.87
CA LEU A 215 3.05 13.62 31.07
C LEU A 215 2.70 14.93 30.35
N LEU A 216 2.33 15.96 31.13
CA LEU A 216 1.76 17.20 30.58
C LEU A 216 2.69 17.92 29.58
N ARG A 217 4.02 17.79 29.71
CA ARG A 217 5.04 18.24 28.73
C ARG A 217 6.35 17.48 28.98
N SER A 218 6.65 16.49 28.16
CA SER A 218 7.97 15.86 28.12
C SER A 218 8.63 16.23 26.81
N ASP A 219 9.91 16.61 26.85
CA ASP A 219 10.72 16.60 25.64
C ASP A 219 10.70 15.17 25.07
N SER A 220 10.49 15.05 23.75
CA SER A 220 10.31 13.77 23.06
C SER A 220 11.48 12.79 23.23
N SER A 221 12.63 13.28 23.69
CA SER A 221 13.87 12.54 23.92
C SER A 221 13.99 11.90 25.30
N SER A 222 13.21 12.32 26.31
CA SER A 222 13.41 11.89 27.71
C SER A 222 12.21 11.21 28.36
N VAL A 223 11.24 10.72 27.57
CA VAL A 223 10.07 10.03 28.11
C VAL A 223 10.49 8.64 28.65
N PRO A 224 10.28 8.34 29.95
CA PRO A 224 10.60 7.02 30.49
C PRO A 224 9.72 5.94 29.82
N ARG A 225 10.33 5.04 29.04
CA ARG A 225 9.61 3.91 28.44
C ARG A 225 9.28 2.88 29.51
N ASN A 226 7.99 2.55 29.66
CA ASN A 226 7.57 1.45 30.51
C ASN A 226 8.10 0.12 29.94
N LYS A 227 8.82 -0.65 30.76
CA LYS A 227 9.44 -1.94 30.37
C LYS A 227 8.53 -3.15 30.63
N SER A 228 7.34 -2.94 31.18
CA SER A 228 6.37 -4.03 31.39
C SER A 228 5.69 -4.41 30.07
N PRO A 229 5.46 -5.71 29.81
CA PRO A 229 4.74 -6.13 28.61
C PRO A 229 3.29 -5.64 28.62
N PHE A 230 2.82 -5.15 27.48
CA PHE A 230 1.43 -4.72 27.30
C PHE A 230 0.52 -5.90 26.99
N GLN A 231 -0.67 -5.95 27.58
CA GLN A 231 -1.69 -6.98 27.32
C GLN A 231 -2.66 -6.55 26.21
N GLU A 232 -2.96 -5.25 26.13
CA GLU A 232 -3.85 -4.68 25.13
C GLU A 232 -3.07 -3.72 24.21
N ALA A 233 -3.40 -3.73 22.91
CA ALA A 233 -2.85 -2.79 21.94
C ALA A 233 -3.92 -2.33 20.94
N TYR A 234 -3.87 -1.05 20.59
CA TYR A 234 -4.63 -0.45 19.51
C TYR A 234 -3.67 -0.14 18.37
N VAL A 235 -3.89 -0.76 17.21
CA VAL A 235 -3.05 -0.64 16.03
C VAL A 235 -3.86 0.09 14.97
N PHE A 236 -3.41 1.27 14.55
CA PHE A 236 -4.11 2.07 13.54
C PHE A 236 -3.24 2.30 12.31
N MET A 237 -3.64 1.74 11.17
CA MET A 237 -2.96 1.92 9.89
C MET A 237 -3.47 3.17 9.18
N ILE A 238 -2.57 4.15 8.97
CA ILE A 238 -2.88 5.38 8.24
C ILE A 238 -2.58 5.18 6.76
N GLY A 239 -3.53 5.51 5.88
CA GLY A 239 -3.45 5.31 4.44
C GLY A 239 -4.39 4.19 3.98
N GLY A 240 -3.98 2.94 4.18
CA GLY A 240 -4.78 1.77 3.83
C GLY A 240 -4.43 0.56 4.69
N GLY A 241 -5.46 -0.08 5.23
CA GLY A 241 -5.36 -1.37 5.92
C GLY A 241 -5.88 -2.51 5.04
N ASN A 242 -5.51 -3.75 5.39
CA ASN A 242 -5.90 -4.94 4.64
C ASN A 242 -6.28 -6.09 5.58
N TYR A 243 -7.17 -6.96 5.12
CA TYR A 243 -7.57 -8.19 5.80
C TYR A 243 -6.40 -9.13 6.12
N ILE A 244 -5.34 -9.13 5.30
CA ILE A 244 -4.17 -9.98 5.54
C ILE A 244 -3.45 -9.55 6.82
N GLU A 245 -3.26 -8.25 7.04
CA GLU A 245 -2.65 -7.71 8.26
C GLU A 245 -3.52 -7.98 9.48
N TYR A 246 -4.83 -7.72 9.35
CA TYR A 246 -5.82 -7.99 10.38
C TYR A 246 -5.81 -9.47 10.82
N GLN A 247 -5.87 -10.39 9.85
CA GLN A 247 -5.87 -11.82 10.12
C GLN A 247 -4.54 -12.25 10.77
N ASN A 248 -3.41 -11.71 10.33
CA ASN A 248 -2.10 -12.01 10.89
C ASN A 248 -1.98 -11.56 12.36
N LEU A 249 -2.51 -10.38 12.70
CA LEU A 249 -2.56 -9.87 14.07
C LEU A 249 -3.50 -10.70 14.97
N ILE A 250 -4.64 -11.14 14.45
CA ILE A 250 -5.56 -12.03 15.18
C ILE A 250 -4.90 -13.38 15.46
N ASP A 251 -4.24 -13.96 14.47
CA ASP A 251 -3.58 -15.25 14.64
C ASP A 251 -2.41 -15.14 15.62
N TYR A 252 -1.68 -14.03 15.62
CA TYR A 252 -0.69 -13.70 16.64
C TYR A 252 -1.31 -13.61 18.04
N ALA A 253 -2.40 -12.86 18.21
CA ALA A 253 -3.07 -12.70 19.50
C ALA A 253 -3.58 -14.05 20.05
N LYS A 254 -4.18 -14.88 19.19
CA LYS A 254 -4.62 -16.25 19.54
C LYS A 254 -3.44 -17.14 19.92
N SER A 255 -2.36 -17.11 19.14
CA SER A 255 -1.15 -17.90 19.40
C SER A 255 -0.51 -17.57 20.75
N LYS A 256 -0.47 -16.29 21.12
CA LYS A 256 0.08 -15.84 22.40
C LYS A 256 -0.86 -16.13 23.57
N SER A 257 -2.17 -16.09 23.36
CA SER A 257 -3.16 -16.47 24.38
C SER A 257 -3.08 -17.95 24.77
N SER A 258 -2.56 -18.83 23.91
CA SER A 258 -2.31 -20.24 24.22
C SER A 258 -1.00 -20.47 25.00
N SER A 259 -0.12 -19.48 25.06
CA SER A 259 1.08 -19.51 25.90
C SER A 259 0.80 -18.87 27.26
N SER A 260 1.50 -19.28 28.32
CA SER A 260 1.33 -18.87 29.72
C SER A 260 1.51 -17.35 30.00
N ALA A 261 1.68 -16.53 28.97
CA ALA A 261 1.97 -15.09 29.02
C ALA A 261 0.71 -14.19 29.12
N GLY A 262 -0.47 -14.76 29.35
CA GLY A 262 -1.74 -14.03 29.48
C GLY A 262 -2.41 -13.71 28.13
N GLN A 263 -3.72 -13.48 28.18
CA GLN A 263 -4.53 -13.18 26.99
C GLN A 263 -4.14 -11.83 26.40
N LYS A 264 -3.66 -11.82 25.14
CA LYS A 264 -3.40 -10.58 24.40
C LYS A 264 -4.65 -10.14 23.65
N LYS A 265 -4.97 -8.84 23.74
CA LYS A 265 -6.08 -8.24 23.00
C LYS A 265 -5.54 -7.19 22.05
N ILE A 266 -5.80 -7.35 20.76
CA ILE A 266 -5.37 -6.41 19.73
C ILE A 266 -6.62 -5.89 19.02
N VAL A 267 -6.74 -4.57 18.95
CA VAL A 267 -7.77 -3.89 18.17
C VAL A 267 -7.07 -3.27 16.97
N TYR A 268 -7.41 -3.76 15.78
CA TYR A 268 -6.89 -3.24 14.52
C TYR A 268 -7.88 -2.25 13.92
N GLY A 269 -7.38 -1.10 13.51
CA GLY A 269 -8.11 -0.07 12.77
C GLY A 269 -7.29 0.43 11.59
N CYS A 270 -7.97 1.04 10.63
CA CYS A 270 -7.32 1.68 9.50
C CYS A 270 -8.15 2.88 9.04
N SER A 271 -7.53 3.82 8.31
CA SER A 271 -8.26 4.92 7.67
C SER A 271 -9.21 4.42 6.58
N GLN A 272 -8.77 3.42 5.81
CA GLN A 272 -9.55 2.78 4.75
C GLN A 272 -9.17 1.30 4.68
N LEU A 273 -10.17 0.43 4.53
CA LEU A 273 -9.92 -0.99 4.25
C LEU A 273 -9.86 -1.19 2.74
N VAL A 274 -8.69 -1.54 2.23
CA VAL A 274 -8.38 -1.52 0.80
C VAL A 274 -8.01 -2.92 0.33
N ASN A 275 -8.54 -3.34 -0.82
CA ASN A 275 -8.14 -4.57 -1.48
C ASN A 275 -7.00 -4.29 -2.48
N ALA A 276 -6.35 -5.34 -2.99
CA ALA A 276 -5.18 -5.15 -3.85
C ALA A 276 -5.49 -4.39 -5.16
N ALA A 277 -6.69 -4.56 -5.73
CA ALA A 277 -7.08 -3.87 -6.96
C ALA A 277 -7.26 -2.36 -6.73
N ARG A 278 -7.99 -1.96 -5.68
CA ARG A 278 -8.18 -0.55 -5.30
C ARG A 278 -6.88 0.13 -4.91
N PHE A 279 -5.99 -0.59 -4.24
CA PHE A 279 -4.66 -0.05 -3.93
C PHE A 279 -3.84 0.16 -5.21
N LEU A 280 -3.94 -0.76 -6.18
CA LEU A 280 -3.29 -0.60 -7.47
C LEU A 280 -3.82 0.61 -8.26
N GLU A 281 -5.13 0.84 -8.25
CA GLU A 281 -5.76 2.05 -8.83
C GLU A 281 -5.19 3.33 -8.21
N GLN A 282 -5.07 3.39 -6.86
CA GLN A 282 -4.49 4.53 -6.16
C GLN A 282 -3.02 4.79 -6.57
N LEU A 283 -2.23 3.72 -6.70
CA LEU A 283 -0.86 3.82 -7.22
C LEU A 283 -0.83 4.29 -8.68
N GLY A 284 -1.81 3.88 -9.49
CA GLY A 284 -1.98 4.33 -10.86
C GLY A 284 -2.21 5.84 -10.93
N HIS A 285 -3.14 6.37 -10.14
CA HIS A 285 -3.40 7.80 -10.05
C HIS A 285 -2.14 8.60 -9.64
N LEU A 286 -1.42 8.15 -8.62
CA LEU A 286 -0.17 8.81 -8.19
C LEU A 286 0.91 8.74 -9.27
N GLY A 287 0.98 7.64 -10.02
CA GLY A 287 1.89 7.49 -11.15
C GLY A 287 1.54 8.41 -12.31
N GLN A 288 0.27 8.66 -12.56
CA GLN A 288 -0.22 9.57 -13.59
C GLN A 288 0.04 11.04 -13.21
N GLU A 289 -0.30 11.45 -11.98
CA GLU A 289 0.01 12.79 -11.46
C GLU A 289 1.50 13.10 -11.52
N MET A 290 2.34 12.10 -11.24
CA MET A 290 3.79 12.27 -11.34
C MET A 290 4.30 12.55 -12.76
N ASN A 291 3.55 12.16 -13.79
CA ASN A 291 3.91 12.36 -15.20
C ASN A 291 3.19 13.57 -15.83
N ASP A 292 2.47 14.36 -15.04
CA ASP A 292 1.80 15.57 -15.51
C ASP A 292 2.84 16.67 -15.83
N PRO A 293 3.02 17.07 -17.10
CA PRO A 293 3.93 18.15 -17.47
C PRO A 293 3.43 19.53 -17.03
N ASP A 294 2.15 19.66 -16.67
CA ASP A 294 1.52 20.91 -16.23
C ASP A 294 1.35 20.99 -14.70
N ASP A 295 1.92 20.05 -13.93
CA ASP A 295 1.89 20.09 -12.46
C ASP A 295 2.60 21.36 -11.95
N PRO A 296 1.90 22.29 -11.28
CA PRO A 296 2.49 23.54 -10.79
C PRO A 296 3.58 23.33 -9.72
N PHE A 297 3.70 22.11 -9.16
CA PHE A 297 4.77 21.72 -8.25
C PHE A 297 5.90 20.92 -8.93
N SER A 298 5.82 20.68 -10.24
CA SER A 298 6.85 19.99 -11.03
C SER A 298 7.97 20.90 -11.55
N VAL A 299 7.87 22.21 -11.30
CA VAL A 299 8.89 23.21 -11.65
C VAL A 299 10.22 22.88 -10.97
N GLY A 300 11.31 22.82 -11.74
CA GLY A 300 12.65 22.49 -11.25
C GLY A 300 13.02 21.00 -11.30
N ARG A 301 12.14 20.11 -11.80
CA ARG A 301 12.46 18.68 -11.98
C ARG A 301 13.63 18.41 -12.93
N GLY A 302 13.85 19.27 -13.92
CA GLY A 302 14.99 19.16 -14.86
C GLY A 302 16.36 19.34 -14.19
N ASP A 303 16.43 20.10 -13.08
CA ASP A 303 17.69 20.32 -12.35
C ASP A 303 18.15 19.10 -11.56
N LEU A 304 17.23 18.17 -11.26
CA LEU A 304 17.53 16.94 -10.51
C LEU A 304 17.89 15.75 -11.42
N ASP A 305 17.74 15.89 -12.74
CA ASP A 305 18.08 14.86 -13.73
C ASP A 305 18.85 15.46 -14.92
N PRO A 306 20.19 15.56 -14.84
CA PRO A 306 21.02 16.19 -15.87
C PRO A 306 21.07 15.43 -17.21
N PHE A 307 20.43 14.26 -17.31
CA PHE A 307 20.35 13.46 -18.54
C PHE A 307 18.90 13.22 -19.00
N GLY A 308 17.91 13.83 -18.34
CA GLY A 308 16.50 13.74 -18.70
C GLY A 308 16.22 14.33 -20.09
N ARG A 309 15.59 13.55 -20.97
CA ARG A 309 15.25 13.95 -22.35
C ARG A 309 14.02 14.86 -22.47
N THR A 310 13.37 15.22 -21.35
CA THR A 310 12.11 15.97 -21.37
C THR A 310 12.23 17.20 -20.48
N GLY A 311 12.23 18.38 -21.12
CA GLY A 311 12.55 19.66 -20.52
C GLY A 311 11.60 20.09 -19.40
N GLY A 312 12.12 20.15 -18.18
CA GLY A 312 11.61 21.04 -17.13
C GLY A 312 12.37 22.36 -17.22
N GLY A 313 11.73 23.42 -17.70
CA GLY A 313 12.36 24.74 -17.82
C GLY A 313 12.52 25.43 -16.46
N MET A 314 13.57 26.25 -16.33
CA MET A 314 13.66 27.24 -15.26
C MET A 314 12.53 28.27 -15.41
N VAL A 315 11.99 28.79 -14.29
CA VAL A 315 11.03 29.92 -14.29
C VAL A 315 11.60 31.12 -15.07
N PHE A 316 12.92 31.25 -15.09
CA PHE A 316 13.66 32.17 -15.96
C PHE A 316 14.78 31.41 -16.66
N ASP A 317 14.53 30.94 -17.88
CA ASP A 317 15.59 30.49 -18.79
C ASP A 317 15.91 31.61 -19.81
N PRO A 318 16.98 32.40 -19.58
CA PRO A 318 17.38 33.47 -20.49
C PRO A 318 18.02 32.94 -21.79
N PHE A 319 18.26 31.64 -21.93
CA PHE A 319 18.97 31.04 -23.06
C PHE A 319 18.11 30.07 -23.89
N HIS A 320 16.80 29.99 -23.66
CA HIS A 320 15.92 29.13 -24.45
C HIS A 320 15.88 29.60 -25.92
N PRO A 321 16.25 28.77 -26.92
CA PRO A 321 16.28 29.18 -28.34
C PRO A 321 14.90 29.27 -29.02
N GLY A 322 13.80 29.14 -28.26
CA GLY A 322 12.43 29.18 -28.73
C GLY A 322 11.70 30.43 -28.23
N GLY A 323 11.14 31.21 -29.14
CA GLY A 323 10.50 32.49 -28.84
C GLY A 323 9.44 32.45 -27.74
N ARG A 324 9.42 33.53 -26.94
CA ARG A 324 8.49 33.82 -25.84
C ARG A 324 7.03 33.46 -26.19
N ARG A 325 6.50 32.38 -25.63
CA ARG A 325 5.04 32.20 -25.47
C ARG A 325 4.68 32.43 -24.02
N GLY A 326 4.13 33.62 -23.77
CA GLY A 326 3.20 33.97 -22.69
C GLY A 326 3.43 33.37 -21.30
N GLY A 327 4.29 33.99 -20.50
CA GLY A 327 4.12 33.98 -19.05
C GLY A 327 3.08 35.04 -18.62
N PRO A 328 2.46 34.93 -17.44
CA PRO A 328 1.51 35.92 -16.94
C PRO A 328 2.22 37.27 -16.74
N ASP A 329 1.74 38.33 -17.41
CA ASP A 329 2.26 39.69 -17.22
C ASP A 329 1.70 40.29 -15.91
N PRO A 330 2.54 40.52 -14.89
CA PRO A 330 2.11 41.08 -13.61
C PRO A 330 1.66 42.56 -13.70
N SER A 331 1.71 43.14 -14.91
CA SER A 331 1.34 44.53 -15.21
C SER A 331 -0.04 44.66 -15.89
N ALA A 332 -0.69 43.53 -16.20
CA ALA A 332 -2.00 43.47 -16.86
C ALA A 332 -3.12 43.95 -15.92
N GLY A 333 -3.22 45.26 -15.71
CA GLY A 333 -4.22 45.89 -14.85
C GLY A 333 -3.89 47.30 -14.35
N LEU A 334 -2.67 47.80 -14.62
CA LEU A 334 -2.28 49.16 -14.20
C LEU A 334 -2.59 50.18 -15.32
N PRO A 335 -3.34 51.26 -15.05
CA PRO A 335 -3.60 52.30 -16.03
C PRO A 335 -2.29 53.03 -16.34
N GLY A 336 -1.78 52.86 -17.57
CA GLY A 336 -0.44 53.25 -18.01
C GLY A 336 -0.14 54.75 -18.09
N ARG A 337 -0.84 55.64 -17.38
CA ARG A 337 -0.48 57.07 -17.26
C ARG A 337 -0.93 57.65 -15.92
N LEU A 338 0.01 58.26 -15.20
CA LEU A 338 -0.31 59.14 -14.07
C LEU A 338 -0.92 60.47 -14.58
N PRO A 339 -1.85 61.10 -13.84
CA PRO A 339 -2.42 62.40 -14.17
C PRO A 339 -1.34 63.50 -14.33
N ARG A 340 -1.60 64.45 -15.23
CA ARG A 340 -0.67 65.56 -15.55
C ARG A 340 -0.36 66.38 -14.29
N GLY A 341 0.90 66.37 -13.84
CA GLY A 341 1.37 67.07 -12.64
C GLY A 341 1.82 66.16 -11.48
N ALA A 342 1.73 64.83 -11.63
CA ALA A 342 2.12 63.87 -10.60
C ALA A 342 3.65 63.71 -10.38
N VAL A 343 4.49 64.30 -11.25
CA VAL A 343 5.96 64.27 -11.12
C VAL A 343 6.44 65.63 -10.60
N PRO A 344 7.07 65.69 -9.41
CA PRO A 344 7.57 66.94 -8.84
C PRO A 344 8.65 67.60 -9.71
N PRO A 345 8.73 68.94 -9.77
CA PRO A 345 9.79 69.64 -10.48
C PRO A 345 11.16 69.24 -9.93
N GLY A 346 12.02 68.67 -10.77
CA GLY A 346 13.38 68.22 -10.41
C GLY A 346 13.57 66.70 -10.26
N ALA A 347 12.55 65.88 -10.50
CA ALA A 347 12.71 64.43 -10.58
C ALA A 347 13.63 64.06 -11.76
N ARG A 348 14.74 63.37 -11.47
CA ARG A 348 15.77 62.97 -12.45
C ARG A 348 15.43 61.68 -13.23
N PHE A 349 14.29 61.06 -12.97
CA PHE A 349 13.88 59.79 -13.57
C PHE A 349 12.37 59.79 -13.88
N ASP A 350 12.01 59.51 -15.13
CA ASP A 350 10.63 59.23 -15.57
C ASP A 350 10.52 57.73 -15.93
N PRO A 351 9.96 56.89 -15.04
CA PRO A 351 9.92 55.44 -15.23
C PRO A 351 8.97 54.96 -16.34
N PHE A 352 8.17 55.84 -16.96
CA PHE A 352 7.09 55.40 -17.88
C PHE A 352 7.02 56.18 -19.20
N GLY A 353 8.04 56.98 -19.53
CA GLY A 353 8.18 57.59 -20.86
C GLY A 353 8.54 56.54 -21.94
N PRO A 354 8.10 56.72 -23.20
CA PRO A 354 8.50 55.81 -24.27
C PRO A 354 10.02 55.82 -24.45
N PRO A 355 10.67 54.66 -24.61
CA PRO A 355 12.12 54.57 -24.70
C PRO A 355 12.63 55.30 -25.96
N GLY A 356 13.60 56.21 -25.80
CA GLY A 356 14.48 56.64 -26.90
C GLY A 356 14.45 58.10 -27.36
N THR A 357 13.92 59.08 -26.61
CA THR A 357 13.92 60.51 -27.06
C THR A 357 14.48 61.54 -26.07
N GLY A 358 15.11 61.11 -24.97
CA GLY A 358 15.86 62.01 -24.07
C GLY A 358 17.38 61.85 -24.23
N PRO A 359 18.19 62.90 -24.02
CA PRO A 359 19.64 62.75 -23.99
C PRO A 359 19.99 61.77 -22.85
N GLY A 360 20.81 60.76 -23.18
CA GLY A 360 21.28 59.78 -22.21
C GLY A 360 22.09 60.46 -21.09
N PRO A 361 22.35 59.74 -19.98
CA PRO A 361 23.13 60.29 -18.87
C PRO A 361 24.52 60.70 -19.35
N ASP A 362 24.94 61.93 -19.01
CA ASP A 362 26.27 62.44 -19.32
C ASP A 362 27.35 61.52 -18.71
N PRO A 363 28.42 61.17 -19.46
CA PRO A 363 29.50 60.36 -18.93
C PRO A 363 30.36 61.18 -17.95
N ASP A 364 30.26 60.86 -16.65
CA ASP A 364 31.04 61.42 -15.53
C ASP A 364 32.56 61.08 -15.57
N HIS A 365 33.13 60.88 -16.76
CA HIS A 365 34.55 60.53 -16.95
C HIS A 365 35.39 61.61 -17.62
N LEU A 366 34.83 62.80 -17.87
CA LEU A 366 35.61 63.94 -18.35
C LEU A 366 36.02 64.84 -17.17
N PRO A 367 37.33 65.13 -17.00
CA PRO A 367 37.75 66.10 -16.00
C PRO A 367 37.15 67.48 -16.31
N PRO A 368 36.80 68.27 -15.28
CA PRO A 368 36.14 69.55 -15.47
C PRO A 368 37.02 70.53 -16.26
N PRO A 369 36.43 71.46 -17.03
CA PRO A 369 37.19 72.48 -17.75
C PRO A 369 38.06 73.30 -16.78
N GLY A 370 39.37 73.40 -17.05
CA GLY A 370 40.33 74.14 -16.21
C GLY A 370 41.18 73.28 -15.26
N TYR A 371 41.17 71.95 -15.38
CA TYR A 371 41.99 71.06 -14.54
C TYR A 371 43.50 71.18 -14.78
N ASP A 372 43.94 71.67 -15.95
CA ASP A 372 45.35 71.81 -16.31
C ASP A 372 46.06 73.04 -15.70
N ASP A 373 45.34 73.97 -15.05
CA ASP A 373 45.90 75.19 -14.47
C ASP A 373 46.30 75.06 -12.97
N MET A 374 46.20 73.86 -12.37
CA MET A 374 46.52 73.66 -10.93
C MET A 374 47.96 73.26 -10.61
N PHE A 375 48.87 73.21 -11.60
CA PHE A 375 50.28 72.85 -11.39
C PHE A 375 51.29 73.80 -12.09
N MET A 376 51.05 75.10 -12.04
CA MET A 376 52.10 76.13 -12.24
C MET A 376 52.09 77.18 -11.14
#